data_AF-A0A849EL05-F1
#
_entry.id   AF-A0A849EL05-F1
#
_cell.length_a   1.000
_cell.length_b   1.000
_cell.length_c   1.000
_cell.angle_alpha   90.00
_cell.angle_beta   90.00
_cell.angle_gamma   90.00
#
_symmetry.space_group_name_H-M   'P 1'
#
loop_
_entity.id
_entity.type
_entity.pdbx_description
1 polymer ?
#
loop_
_entity_poly.entity_id
_entity_poly.type
_entity_poly.pdbx_seq_one_letter_code
_entity_poly.pdbx_strand_id
1 'polypeptide(L)'
;MEGTVYKSTGSWYTVKTPEGHFIECRIKGKFRIKGIKSTNPIAVGDKVTYELEETGDTPYGVIHKIEDRQNYIIRKSVKLSKQTHIIAANID
;
A
#
# COMPACT_ATOMS: atom_id res chain seq x y z
N MET A 1 5.41 8.37 10.19
CA MET A 1 6.53 7.41 10.05
C MET A 1 6.59 6.91 8.62
N GLU A 2 7.76 6.52 8.12
CA GLU A 2 7.94 6.01 6.75
C GLU A 2 8.26 4.51 6.74
N GLY A 3 7.97 3.85 5.63
CA GLY A 3 8.35 2.46 5.44
C GLY A 3 8.02 1.94 4.05
N THR A 4 8.44 0.71 3.78
CA THR A 4 8.21 0.02 2.50
C THR A 4 7.20 -1.10 2.68
N VAL A 5 6.20 -1.16 1.81
CA VAL A 5 5.20 -2.23 1.82
C VAL A 5 5.87 -3.55 1.43
N TYR A 6 5.89 -4.49 2.37
CA TYR A 6 6.51 -5.80 2.20
C TYR A 6 5.50 -6.88 1.82
N LYS A 7 4.27 -6.78 2.35
CA LYS A 7 3.18 -7.71 2.07
C LYS A 7 1.85 -6.96 1.97
N SER A 8 0.99 -7.39 1.05
CA SER A 8 -0.39 -6.89 0.91
C SER A 8 -1.35 -8.08 1.01
N THR A 9 -2.25 -8.07 1.99
CA THR A 9 -3.24 -9.14 2.23
C THR A 9 -4.60 -8.54 2.52
N GLY A 10 -5.45 -8.47 1.49
CA GLY A 10 -6.77 -7.83 1.60
C GLY A 10 -6.65 -6.35 1.95
N SER A 11 -7.19 -5.96 3.11
CA SER A 11 -7.15 -4.57 3.61
C SER A 11 -5.93 -4.26 4.49
N TRP A 12 -5.05 -5.24 4.71
CA TRP A 12 -3.87 -5.13 5.56
C TRP A 12 -2.59 -5.11 4.75
N TYR A 13 -1.62 -4.34 5.24
CA TYR A 13 -0.32 -4.15 4.63
C TYR A 13 0.76 -4.30 5.70
N THR A 14 1.69 -5.22 5.51
CA THR A 14 2.87 -5.31 6.37
C THR A 14 3.90 -4.32 5.85
N VAL A 15 4.25 -3.31 6.64
CA VAL A 15 5.22 -2.27 6.29
C VAL A 15 6.52 -2.51 7.05
N LYS A 16 7.64 -2.54 6.30
CA LYS A 16 8.98 -2.61 6.86
C LYS A 16 9.51 -1.21 7.12
N THR A 17 9.90 -0.91 8.36
CA THR A 17 10.54 0.36 8.72
C THR A 17 11.99 0.42 8.21
N PRO A 18 12.61 1.60 8.12
CA PRO A 18 14.03 1.72 7.78
C PRO A 18 14.96 0.94 8.72
N GLU A 19 14.56 0.77 9.98
CA GLU A 19 15.27 0.02 11.02
C GLU A 19 15.07 -1.51 10.89
N GLY A 20 14.21 -1.95 9.97
CA GLY A 20 13.99 -3.36 9.66
C GLY A 20 12.84 -4.02 10.43
N HIS A 21 12.10 -3.29 11.27
CA HIS A 21 10.93 -3.80 11.95
C HIS A 21 9.71 -3.89 11.03
N PHE A 22 8.76 -4.75 11.38
CA PHE A 22 7.51 -4.89 10.64
C PHE A 22 6.34 -4.36 11.46
N ILE A 23 5.49 -3.57 10.81
CA ILE A 23 4.28 -3.00 11.39
C ILE A 23 3.11 -3.35 10.49
N GLU A 24 2.03 -3.84 11.09
CA GLU A 24 0.78 -4.08 10.37
C GLU A 24 0.03 -2.76 10.21
N CYS A 25 -0.32 -2.45 8.96
CA CYS A 25 -0.91 -1.20 8.57
C CYS A 25 -2.20 -1.38 7.78
N ARG A 26 -3.08 -0.37 7.82
CA ARG A 26 -4.30 -0.26 7.00
C ARG A 26 -4.35 1.07 6.29
N ILE A 27 -5.09 1.14 5.18
CA ILE A 27 -5.40 2.40 4.52
C ILE A 27 -6.65 3.04 5.16
N LYS A 28 -6.62 4.35 5.42
CA LYS A 28 -7.79 5.07 5.93
C LYS A 28 -8.94 4.99 4.91
N GLY A 29 -10.14 4.57 5.31
CA GLY A 29 -11.24 4.26 4.38
C GLY A 29 -11.68 5.38 3.41
N LYS A 30 -11.42 6.65 3.72
CA LYS A 30 -11.64 7.79 2.79
C LYS A 30 -10.57 7.92 1.70
N PHE A 31 -9.45 7.20 1.81
CA PHE A 31 -8.38 7.09 0.79
C PHE A 31 -8.71 6.04 -0.29
N ARG A 32 -9.99 5.93 -0.68
CA ARG A 32 -10.30 5.59 -2.08
C ARG A 32 -9.90 6.81 -2.91
N ILE A 33 -8.59 6.98 -3.06
CA ILE A 33 -7.92 8.12 -3.69
C ILE A 33 -8.66 8.44 -4.98
N LYS A 34 -9.23 9.65 -5.01
CA LYS A 34 -9.94 10.21 -6.15
C LYS A 34 -9.10 9.98 -7.42
N GLY A 35 -9.56 9.11 -8.31
CA GLY A 35 -8.91 8.87 -9.61
C GLY A 35 -8.12 7.57 -9.76
N ILE A 36 -8.02 6.70 -8.75
CA ILE A 36 -7.36 5.40 -8.94
C ILE A 36 -8.23 4.47 -9.81
N LYS A 37 -7.75 4.20 -11.03
CA LYS A 37 -8.32 3.21 -11.97
C LYS A 37 -7.93 1.76 -11.65
N SER A 38 -7.12 1.56 -10.60
CA SER A 38 -6.63 0.26 -10.15
C SER A 38 -7.49 -0.32 -9.03
N THR A 39 -7.65 -1.64 -9.02
CA THR A 39 -8.38 -2.34 -7.94
C THR A 39 -7.57 -2.47 -6.65
N ASN A 40 -6.26 -2.20 -6.70
CA ASN A 40 -5.38 -2.20 -5.54
C ASN A 40 -4.63 -0.86 -5.46
N PRO A 41 -4.93 0.00 -4.48
CA PRO A 41 -4.28 1.32 -4.38
C PRO A 41 -2.80 1.23 -3.97
N ILE A 42 -2.41 0.18 -3.23
CA ILE A 42 -1.08 -0.01 -2.64
C ILE A 42 -0.51 -1.37 -3.08
N ALA A 43 0.69 -1.36 -3.65
CA ALA A 43 1.41 -2.55 -4.11
C ALA A 43 2.64 -2.83 -3.23
N VAL A 44 3.16 -4.05 -3.31
CA VAL A 44 4.44 -4.41 -2.67
C VAL A 44 5.56 -3.56 -3.29
N GLY A 45 6.46 -3.06 -2.45
CA GLY A 45 7.54 -2.13 -2.82
C GLY A 45 7.15 -0.66 -2.83
N ASP A 46 5.87 -0.32 -2.60
CA ASP A 46 5.48 1.07 -2.38
C ASP A 46 6.13 1.64 -1.11
N LYS A 47 6.66 2.86 -1.22
CA LYS A 47 7.07 3.66 -0.06
C LYS A 47 5.85 4.42 0.45
N VAL A 48 5.58 4.32 1.74
CA VAL A 48 4.37 4.87 2.36
C VAL A 48 4.70 5.64 3.63
N THR A 49 3.87 6.65 3.91
CA THR A 49 3.83 7.32 5.21
C THR A 49 2.60 6.85 5.97
N TYR A 50 2.80 6.47 7.24
CA TYR A 50 1.77 6.01 8.15
C TYR A 50 1.93 6.64 9.54
N GLU A 51 0.82 6.70 10.27
CA GLU A 51 0.76 7.08 11.68
C GLU A 51 0.35 5.87 12.50
N LEU A 52 0.89 5.70 13.71
CA LEU A 52 0.43 4.64 14.61
C LEU A 52 -0.91 5.05 15.23
N GLU A 53 -1.86 4.15 15.21
CA GLU A 53 -3.15 4.29 15.85
C GLU A 53 -3.21 3.27 17.01
N GLU A 54 -3.35 3.79 18.22
CA GLU A 54 -3.44 2.99 19.46
C GLU A 54 -4.90 2.72 19.88
N THR A 55 -5.85 2.97 18.98
CA THR A 55 -7.28 2.81 19.26
C THR A 55 -7.67 1.33 19.25
N GLY A 56 -7.48 0.62 20.37
CA GLY A 56 -7.89 -0.78 20.57
C GLY A 56 -6.83 -1.64 21.27
N ASP A 57 -7.07 -2.96 21.34
CA ASP A 57 -6.18 -3.91 22.02
C ASP A 57 -4.85 -4.17 21.29
N THR A 58 -4.71 -3.76 20.03
CA THR A 58 -3.49 -3.98 19.23
C THR A 58 -3.17 -2.74 18.38
N PRO A 59 -2.00 -2.12 18.58
CA PRO A 59 -1.60 -0.95 17.80
C PRO A 59 -1.37 -1.33 16.33
N TYR A 60 -1.87 -0.51 15.42
CA TYR A 60 -1.66 -0.69 13.98
C TYR A 60 -1.34 0.65 13.30
N GLY A 61 -0.69 0.61 12.14
CA GLY A 61 -0.41 1.81 11.35
C GLY A 61 -1.57 2.19 10.44
N VAL A 62 -1.83 3.48 10.27
CA VAL A 62 -2.75 4.03 9.28
C VAL A 62 -1.95 4.72 8.18
N ILE A 63 -1.93 4.11 7.00
CA ILE A 63 -1.31 4.69 5.80
C ILE A 63 -2.17 5.85 5.31
N HIS A 64 -1.55 7.03 5.21
CA HIS A 64 -2.18 8.25 4.73
C HIS A 64 -1.49 8.85 3.49
N LYS A 65 -0.31 8.34 3.09
CA LYS A 65 0.36 8.77 1.86
C LYS A 65 1.12 7.60 1.22
N ILE A 66 1.10 7.56 -0.11
CA ILE A 66 1.92 6.69 -0.94
C ILE A 66 2.84 7.62 -1.72
N GLU A 67 4.15 7.40 -1.64
CA GLU A 67 5.12 8.17 -2.41
C GLU A 67 5.11 7.78 -3.89
N ASP A 68 5.66 8.66 -4.74
CA ASP A 68 5.70 8.42 -6.18
C ASP A 68 6.55 7.19 -6.51
N ARG A 69 6.02 6.36 -7.42
CA ARG A 69 6.67 5.13 -7.89
C ARG A 69 7.70 5.46 -8.97
N GLN A 70 8.92 4.97 -8.83
CA GLN A 70 9.97 5.09 -9.86
C GLN A 70 9.72 4.12 -11.03
N ASN A 71 9.21 2.93 -10.73
CA ASN A 71 8.80 1.93 -11.70
C ASN A 71 7.69 1.06 -11.10
N TYR A 72 7.00 0.30 -11.95
CA TYR A 72 5.96 -0.62 -11.52
C TYR A 72 5.66 -1.71 -12.54
N ILE A 73 5.22 -2.86 -12.06
CA ILE A 73 4.74 -3.99 -12.87
C ILE A 73 3.21 -3.98 -12.85
N ILE A 74 2.58 -3.88 -14.03
CA ILE A 74 1.13 -3.92 -14.17
C ILE A 74 0.65 -5.19 -14.85
N ARG A 75 -0.49 -5.71 -14.38
CA ARG A 75 -1.30 -6.70 -15.10
C ARG A 75 -2.57 -6.04 -15.63
N LYS A 76 -2.81 -6.21 -16.92
CA LYS A 76 -4.06 -5.80 -17.56
C LYS A 76 -5.01 -7.00 -17.64
N SER A 77 -6.23 -6.83 -17.16
CA SER A 77 -7.28 -7.84 -17.39
C SER A 77 -7.64 -7.88 -18.87
N VAL A 78 -7.79 -9.09 -19.42
CA VAL A 78 -8.22 -9.32 -20.81
C VAL A 78 -9.74 -9.19 -20.98
N LYS A 79 -10.52 -9.20 -19.89
CA LYS A 79 -12.00 -9.10 -19.89
C LYS A 79 -12.46 -7.65 -19.59
N LEU A 80 -13.73 -7.33 -19.91
CA LEU A 80 -14.36 -5.99 -20.00
C LEU A 80 -14.01 -4.90 -18.95
N SER A 81 -13.44 -5.20 -17.79
CA SER A 81 -12.90 -4.16 -16.92
C SER A 81 -11.49 -3.78 -17.40
N LYS A 82 -11.37 -2.62 -18.06
CA LYS A 82 -10.07 -1.97 -18.40
C LYS A 82 -9.27 -1.55 -17.15
N GLN A 83 -9.37 -2.29 -16.06
CA GLN A 83 -8.71 -2.05 -14.79
C GLN A 83 -7.30 -2.61 -14.85
N THR A 84 -6.34 -1.74 -14.63
CA THR A 84 -4.92 -2.07 -14.44
C THR A 84 -4.69 -2.46 -13.00
N HIS A 85 -4.00 -3.56 -12.74
CA HIS A 85 -3.60 -3.97 -11.39
C HIS A 85 -2.08 -3.78 -11.25
N ILE A 86 -1.62 -3.03 -10.25
CA ILE A 86 -0.19 -2.91 -9.96
C ILE A 86 0.20 -4.07 -9.06
N ILE A 87 1.13 -4.92 -9.53
CA ILE A 87 1.60 -6.11 -8.80
C ILE A 87 2.71 -5.72 -7.82
N ALA A 88 3.66 -4.92 -8.29
CA ALA A 88 4.80 -4.46 -7.51
C ALA A 88 5.32 -3.12 -8.04
N ALA A 89 6.05 -2.39 -7.21
CA ALA A 89 6.63 -1.09 -7.52
C ALA A 89 8.06 -0.97 -6.95
N ASN A 90 8.85 -0.03 -7.50
CA ASN A 90 10.20 0.31 -7.04
C ASN A 90 11.16 -0.90 -6.98
N ILE A 91 11.15 -1.73 -8.02
CA ILE A 91 12.07 -2.86 -8.20
C ILE A 91 13.27 -2.38 -9.01
N ASP A 92 14.48 -2.67 -8.54
CA ASP A 92 15.75 -2.50 -9.25
C ASP A 92 16.41 -3.87 -9.44
#